data_AF-A0A350AGD1-F1
#
_entry.id   AF-A0A350AGD1-F1
#
_cell.length_a   1.000
_cell.length_b   1.000
_cell.length_c   1.000
_cell.angle_alpha   90.00
_cell.angle_beta   90.00
_cell.angle_gamma   90.00
#
_symmetry.space_group_name_H-M   'P 1'
#
loop_
_entity.id
_entity.type
_entity.pdbx_description
1 polymer ?
#
loop_
_entity_poly.entity_id
_entity_poly.type
_entity_poly.pdbx_seq_one_letter_code
_entity_poly.pdbx_strand_id
1 'polypeptide(L)' 'INDATIRLLTRLGCDVVIPEGMGCCGALTHHMGREKDAHNSAAKNITAWMREIGGEGLDAIVINTS' A
#
# COMPACT_ATOMS: atom_id res chain seq x y z
N ILE A 1 -9.95 -5.52 8.21
CA ILE A 1 -9.68 -6.29 6.97
C ILE A 1 -8.18 -6.53 6.81
N ASN A 2 -7.34 -5.50 6.96
CA ASN A 2 -5.87 -5.64 6.93
C ASN A 2 -5.31 -6.69 7.90
N ASP A 3 -5.71 -6.70 9.17
CA ASP A 3 -5.21 -7.70 10.14
C ASP A 3 -5.49 -9.15 9.73
N ALA A 4 -6.64 -9.40 9.08
CA ALA A 4 -6.97 -10.73 8.59
C ALA A 4 -6.07 -11.13 7.40
N THR A 5 -5.78 -10.20 6.49
CA THR A 5 -4.85 -10.41 5.38
C THR A 5 -3.43 -10.66 5.89
N ILE A 6 -2.95 -9.81 6.81
CA ILE A 6 -1.63 -9.96 7.45
C ILE A 6 -1.54 -11.33 8.11
N ARG A 7 -2.50 -11.69 8.97
CA ARG A 7 -2.50 -12.96 9.67
C ARG A 7 -2.49 -14.16 8.72
N LEU A 8 -3.25 -14.10 7.62
CA LEU A 8 -3.27 -15.17 6.62
C LEU A 8 -1.91 -15.31 5.92
N LEU A 9 -1.35 -14.20 5.42
CA LEU A 9 -0.07 -14.21 4.72
C LEU A 9 1.08 -14.66 5.63
N THR A 10 1.12 -14.18 6.87
CA THR A 10 2.11 -14.64 7.86
C THR A 10 1.95 -16.13 8.17
N ARG A 11 0.72 -16.65 8.23
CA ARG A 11 0.49 -18.10 8.41
C ARG A 11 0.99 -18.93 7.22
N LEU A 12 1.04 -18.33 6.03
CA LEU A 12 1.56 -18.95 4.80
C LEU A 12 3.08 -18.73 4.62
N GLY A 13 3.76 -18.11 5.58
CA GLY A 13 5.21 -17.93 5.58
C GLY A 13 5.69 -16.64 4.90
N CYS A 14 4.81 -15.66 4.68
CA CYS A 14 5.21 -14.35 4.20
C CYS A 14 5.55 -13.42 5.38
N ASP A 15 6.69 -12.74 5.30
CA ASP A 15 6.96 -11.57 6.12
C ASP A 15 6.20 -10.37 5.54
N VAL A 16 5.38 -9.73 6.37
CA VAL A 16 4.48 -8.65 5.94
C VAL A 16 4.89 -7.37 6.67
N VAL A 17 5.23 -6.34 5.90
CA VAL A 17 5.52 -5.01 6.41
C VAL A 17 4.42 -4.02 6.01
N ILE A 18 4.18 -3.02 6.85
CA ILE A 18 3.31 -1.89 6.53
C ILE A 18 4.21 -0.66 6.33
N PRO A 19 4.42 -0.21 5.08
CA PRO A 19 5.35 0.88 4.77
C PRO A 19 4.94 2.18 5.48
N GLU A 20 5.89 2.83 6.14
CA GLU A 20 5.63 4.08 6.84
C GLU A 20 5.23 5.20 5.86
N GLY A 21 4.17 5.93 6.19
CA GLY A 21 3.64 7.00 5.34
C GLY A 21 2.71 6.54 4.22
N MET A 22 2.44 5.23 4.10
CA MET A 22 1.31 4.73 3.31
C MET A 22 0.00 5.28 3.87
N GLY A 23 -0.93 5.62 2.97
CA GLY A 23 -2.31 5.96 3.30
C GLY A 23 -3.30 5.49 2.24
N CYS A 24 -4.45 6.16 2.18
CA CYS A 24 -5.49 5.87 1.18
C CYS A 24 -4.92 5.87 -0.25
N CYS A 25 -5.35 4.92 -1.09
CA CYS A 25 -4.90 4.82 -2.49
C CYS A 25 -5.38 5.98 -3.38
N GLY A 26 -6.39 6.75 -2.94
CA GLY A 26 -6.94 7.86 -3.71
C GLY A 26 -8.01 7.48 -4.74
N ALA A 27 -8.40 6.20 -4.85
CA ALA A 27 -9.35 5.72 -5.86
C ALA A 27 -10.71 6.44 -5.79
N LEU A 28 -11.33 6.54 -4.61
CA LEU A 28 -12.61 7.25 -4.45
C LEU A 28 -12.46 8.74 -4.79
N THR A 29 -11.40 9.38 -4.32
CA THR A 29 -11.08 10.79 -4.62
C THR A 29 -10.97 11.02 -6.12
N HIS A 30 -10.40 10.06 -6.86
CA HIS A 30 -10.33 10.12 -8.32
C HIS A 30 -11.72 10.10 -8.95
N HIS A 31 -12.59 9.18 -8.54
CA HIS A 31 -13.98 9.09 -9.02
C HIS A 31 -14.85 10.32 -8.68
N MET A 32 -14.45 11.12 -7.69
CA MET A 32 -15.08 12.41 -7.37
C MET A 32 -14.57 13.57 -8.25
N GLY A 33 -13.75 13.31 -9.27
CA GLY A 33 -13.18 14.33 -10.15
C GLY A 33 -12.00 15.10 -9.56
N ARG A 34 -11.48 14.67 -8.40
CA ARG A 34 -10.35 15.31 -7.71
C ARG A 34 -9.03 14.62 -8.05
N GLU A 35 -8.70 14.58 -9.35
CA GLU A 35 -7.57 13.82 -9.89
C GLU A 35 -6.22 14.18 -9.24
N LYS A 36 -5.93 15.47 -9.06
CA LYS A 36 -4.67 15.90 -8.44
C LYS A 36 -4.50 15.35 -7.01
N ASP A 37 -5.57 15.35 -6.22
CA ASP A 37 -5.54 14.85 -4.84
C ASP A 37 -5.38 13.32 -4.80
N ALA A 38 -6.01 12.63 -5.76
CA ALA A 38 -5.85 11.19 -5.94
C ALA A 38 -4.41 10.83 -6.31
N HIS A 39 -3.82 11.52 -7.31
CA HIS A 39 -2.44 11.31 -7.72
C HIS A 39 -1.45 11.63 -6.59
N ASN A 40 -1.70 12.67 -5.79
CA ASN A 40 -0.87 12.96 -4.61
C ASN A 40 -0.91 11.81 -3.59
N SER A 41 -2.07 11.18 -3.40
CA SER A 41 -2.22 10.04 -2.49
C SER A 41 -1.51 8.79 -3.03
N ALA A 42 -1.68 8.50 -4.32
CA ALA A 42 -0.96 7.41 -4.99
C ALA A 42 0.55 7.62 -4.97
N ALA A 43 1.03 8.84 -5.24
CA ALA A 43 2.46 9.19 -5.23
C ALA A 43 3.08 8.96 -3.83
N LYS A 44 2.39 9.34 -2.75
CA LYS A 44 2.85 9.07 -1.38
C LYS A 44 3.04 7.57 -1.12
N ASN A 45 2.09 6.75 -1.56
CA ASN A 45 2.19 5.30 -1.43
C ASN A 45 3.36 4.74 -2.26
N ILE A 46 3.53 5.20 -3.50
CA ILE A 46 4.67 4.80 -4.35
C ILE A 46 5.99 5.17 -3.69
N THR A 47 6.13 6.38 -3.15
CA THR A 47 7.35 6.79 -2.43
C THR A 47 7.62 5.90 -1.22
N ALA A 48 6.59 5.53 -0.45
CA ALA A 48 6.75 4.61 0.67
C ALA A 48 7.23 3.23 0.20
N TRP A 49 6.64 2.66 -0.85
CA TRP A 49 7.06 1.37 -1.41
C TRP A 49 8.48 1.40 -1.97
N MET A 50 8.83 2.44 -2.70
CA MET A 50 10.16 2.58 -3.28
C MET A 50 11.26 2.65 -2.22
N ARG A 51 10.96 3.19 -1.03
CA ARG A 51 11.90 3.17 0.10
C ARG A 51 12.12 1.74 0.61
N GLU A 52 11.07 0.94 0.76
CA GLU A 52 11.21 -0.47 1.17
C GLU A 52 11.97 -1.28 0.10
N ILE A 53 11.65 -1.07 -1.19
CA ILE A 53 12.35 -1.71 -2.33
C ILE A 53 13.84 -1.38 -2.32
N GLY A 54 14.21 -0.12 -2.02
CA GLY A 54 15.60 0.30 -1.95
C GLY A 54 16.33 -0.10 -0.66
N GLY A 55 15.60 -0.57 0.35
CA GLY A 55 16.13 -1.03 1.64
C GLY A 55 16.39 -2.53 1.62
N GLU A 56 15.65 -3.28 2.44
CA GLU A 56 15.74 -4.75 2.53
C GLU A 56 15.15 -5.46 1.29
N GLY A 57 14.39 -4.73 0.47
CA GLY A 57 13.74 -5.24 -0.73
C GLY A 57 12.29 -5.66 -0.48
N LEU A 58 11.50 -5.71 -1.56
CA LEU A 58 10.14 -6.27 -1.56
C LEU A 58 9.98 -7.23 -2.74
N ASP A 59 9.42 -8.41 -2.48
CA ASP A 59 9.06 -9.36 -3.54
C ASP A 59 7.76 -8.98 -4.24
N ALA A 60 6.80 -8.41 -3.50
CA ALA A 60 5.48 -8.06 -4.02
C ALA A 60 4.82 -6.94 -3.21
N ILE A 61 3.91 -6.21 -3.88
CA ILE A 61 2.97 -5.28 -3.25
C ILE A 61 1.57 -5.90 -3.34
N VAL A 62 0.94 -6.13 -2.20
CA VAL A 62 -0.42 -6.70 -2.12
C VAL A 62 -1.38 -5.61 -1.64
N ILE A 63 -2.43 -5.36 -2.41
CA ILE A 63 -3.53 -4.46 -2.05
C ILE A 63 -4.79 -5.30 -1.88
N ASN A 64 -5.39 -5.26 -0.70
CA ASN A 64 -6.71 -5.84 -0.47
C ASN A 64 -7.80 -4.76 -0.66
N THR A 65 -8.97 -5.18 -1.14
CA THR A 65 -10.16 -4.33 -1.10
C THR A 65 -10.84 -4.49 0.25
N SER A 66 -11.28 -3.38 0.82
CA SER A 66 -12.01 -3.29 2.08
C SER A 66 -13.34 -2.62 1.87
#